data_AF-A0A2D3UPS4-F1
#
_entry.id   AF-A0A2D3UPS4-F1
#
_cell.length_a   1.000
_cell.length_b   1.000
_cell.length_c   1.000
_cell.angle_alpha   90.00
_cell.angle_beta   90.00
_cell.angle_gamma   90.00
#
_symmetry.space_group_name_H-M   'P 1'
#
loop_
_entity.id
_entity.type
_entity.pdbx_description
1 polymer ?
#
loop_
_entity_poly.entity_id
_entity_poly.type
_entity_poly.pdbx_seq_one_letter_code
_entity_poly.pdbx_strand_id
1 'polypeptide(L)'
;MLAVRRLGTVTDGSVWRAVHTVRFQEGWRAKHDGARVDHPTKHDNARVDHVTSAAPTRTRTPNEIRNVAWSREEEAVLRELIGKKMDKRSIAEAVGRSHNAVVNRLWVLRRDGQELVRRRRWTPAEHHHMLDLYAVNFPPVLIAARLNRTIRSIYCRILKLRQTKTPFKPKFKSPAITPSDKETMLSLRDAGWTADRVCAEHFPQYTVSSVRHACNYYRSYRHTGTERSFHKWSEEEVKQLVELRREKVRWKVVAATLQCGIAACRAKYYRVMTSHAGVDDAKRGVSPSPALAGGEKEGKEEGEQKQKQKQRRGDEMAQLGVEGRKER
;
A
#
# COMPACT_ATOMS: atom_id res chain seq x y z
N MET A 1 4.19 -67.71 -33.31
CA MET A 1 4.44 -66.36 -33.84
C MET A 1 3.41 -65.39 -33.27
N LEU A 2 3.77 -64.59 -32.27
CA LEU A 2 2.90 -63.58 -31.67
C LEU A 2 3.49 -62.19 -31.96
N ALA A 3 2.78 -61.39 -32.73
CA ALA A 3 3.20 -60.07 -33.17
C ALA A 3 2.93 -59.03 -32.07
N VAL A 4 4.01 -58.49 -31.49
CA VAL A 4 3.97 -57.36 -30.56
C VAL A 4 3.83 -56.07 -31.39
N ARG A 5 2.64 -55.46 -31.39
CA ARG A 5 2.42 -54.12 -31.94
C ARG A 5 2.94 -53.07 -30.95
N ARG A 6 4.01 -52.37 -31.34
CA ARG A 6 4.50 -51.15 -30.68
C ARG A 6 3.47 -50.03 -30.83
N LEU A 7 2.99 -49.49 -29.70
CA LEU A 7 2.24 -48.23 -29.67
C LEU A 7 3.23 -47.07 -29.83
N GLY A 8 3.06 -46.29 -30.89
CA GLY A 8 3.82 -45.06 -31.13
C GLY A 8 3.40 -43.96 -30.16
N THR A 9 4.39 -43.27 -29.60
CA THR A 9 4.21 -42.07 -28.78
C THR A 9 3.85 -40.89 -29.68
N VAL A 10 2.58 -40.46 -29.63
CA VAL A 10 2.14 -39.19 -30.23
C VAL A 10 2.40 -38.08 -29.21
N THR A 11 3.51 -37.38 -29.37
CA THR A 11 3.75 -36.08 -28.73
C THR A 11 3.14 -34.99 -29.60
N ASP A 12 1.88 -34.65 -29.39
CA ASP A 12 1.28 -33.46 -30.01
C ASP A 12 0.65 -32.56 -28.94
N GLY A 13 1.42 -31.54 -28.57
CA GLY A 13 1.06 -30.51 -27.60
C GLY A 13 0.28 -29.37 -28.25
N SER A 14 -0.86 -29.67 -28.86
CA SER A 14 -1.60 -28.69 -29.68
C SER A 14 -3.13 -28.77 -29.56
N VAL A 15 -3.71 -28.89 -28.35
CA VAL A 15 -5.18 -28.75 -28.20
C VAL A 15 -5.57 -28.02 -26.91
N TRP A 16 -5.48 -26.69 -26.89
CA TRP A 16 -6.29 -25.83 -26.02
C TRP A 16 -6.58 -24.49 -26.73
N ARG A 17 -7.43 -24.50 -27.76
CA ARG A 17 -8.09 -23.30 -28.28
C ARG A 17 -9.51 -23.61 -28.73
N ALA A 18 -10.45 -23.36 -27.83
CA ALA A 18 -11.89 -23.10 -28.00
C ALA A 18 -12.42 -23.14 -26.56
N VAL A 19 -13.18 -22.23 -25.99
CA VAL A 19 -14.36 -21.48 -26.41
C VAL A 19 -14.51 -20.31 -25.41
N HIS A 20 -15.14 -19.20 -25.85
CA HIS A 20 -15.83 -18.14 -25.09
C HIS A 20 -15.45 -16.72 -25.51
N THR A 21 -15.88 -16.34 -26.72
CA THR A 21 -16.17 -14.96 -27.07
C THR A 21 -17.68 -14.76 -26.93
N VAL A 22 -18.13 -14.36 -25.74
CA VAL A 22 -19.52 -13.90 -25.54
C VAL A 22 -19.55 -12.42 -25.92
N ARG A 23 -20.27 -12.11 -27.00
CA ARG A 23 -20.67 -10.75 -27.40
C ARG A 23 -21.49 -10.13 -26.27
N PHE A 24 -20.99 -9.06 -25.66
CA PHE A 24 -21.79 -8.21 -24.79
C PHE A 24 -22.38 -7.09 -25.65
N GLN A 25 -23.69 -7.15 -25.87
CA GLN A 25 -24.44 -6.15 -26.63
C GLN A 25 -24.49 -4.81 -25.90
N GLU A 26 -24.38 -3.75 -26.70
CA GLU A 26 -24.67 -2.37 -26.37
C GLU A 26 -26.15 -2.22 -26.01
N GLY A 27 -26.46 -1.38 -25.03
CA GLY A 27 -27.87 -1.04 -24.76
C GLY A 27 -28.14 -0.34 -23.45
N TRP A 28 -27.50 0.81 -23.16
CA TRP A 28 -28.01 1.73 -22.14
C TRP A 28 -27.85 3.20 -22.58
N ARG A 29 -28.86 3.70 -23.31
CA ARG A 29 -29.28 5.11 -23.31
C ARG A 29 -30.60 5.17 -22.56
N ALA A 30 -30.71 6.00 -21.53
CA ALA A 30 -31.82 6.95 -21.35
C ALA A 30 -31.74 7.64 -19.97
N LYS A 31 -31.55 8.97 -20.04
CA LYS A 31 -32.32 10.03 -19.37
C LYS A 31 -32.71 9.81 -17.89
N HIS A 32 -32.07 10.58 -17.01
CA HIS A 32 -32.71 11.10 -15.81
C HIS A 32 -32.38 12.60 -15.67
N ASP A 33 -33.21 13.42 -16.33
CA ASP A 33 -33.43 14.80 -15.92
C ASP A 33 -34.61 14.78 -14.93
N GLY A 34 -34.31 15.06 -13.66
CA GLY A 34 -35.28 14.97 -12.57
C GLY A 34 -35.14 16.16 -11.62
N ALA A 35 -36.03 17.13 -11.85
CA ALA A 35 -36.60 18.15 -10.95
C ALA A 35 -35.82 18.51 -9.66
N ARG A 36 -35.35 19.76 -9.63
CA ARG A 36 -34.93 20.50 -8.44
C ARG A 36 -36.19 20.91 -7.67
N VAL A 37 -36.42 20.32 -6.51
CA VAL A 37 -37.50 20.70 -5.59
C VAL A 37 -36.98 21.80 -4.67
N ASP A 38 -37.59 22.99 -4.75
CA ASP A 38 -37.32 24.10 -3.84
C ASP A 38 -37.88 23.76 -2.45
N HIS A 39 -37.01 23.86 -1.43
CA HIS A 39 -37.40 23.74 -0.04
C HIS A 39 -37.77 25.11 0.53
N PRO A 40 -38.96 25.26 1.14
CA PRO A 40 -39.33 26.49 1.84
C PRO A 40 -38.54 26.62 3.14
N THR A 41 -37.74 27.68 3.23
CA THR A 41 -37.17 28.19 4.47
C THR A 41 -38.24 28.89 5.30
N LYS A 42 -38.69 28.27 6.39
CA LYS A 42 -39.26 28.94 7.56
C LYS A 42 -39.02 28.06 8.77
N HIS A 43 -38.33 28.58 9.77
CA HIS A 43 -38.73 28.43 11.17
C HIS A 43 -37.97 29.47 12.01
N ASP A 44 -38.76 30.40 12.54
CA ASP A 44 -38.42 31.31 13.62
C ASP A 44 -38.00 30.51 14.85
N ASN A 45 -36.79 30.74 15.34
CA ASN A 45 -36.40 30.27 16.67
C ASN A 45 -36.60 31.39 17.67
N ALA A 46 -37.72 31.28 18.38
CA ALA A 46 -37.98 32.01 19.61
C ALA A 46 -36.84 31.76 20.62
N ARG A 47 -36.39 32.85 21.20
CA ARG A 47 -35.35 32.94 22.22
C ARG A 47 -35.93 32.42 23.55
N VAL A 48 -35.55 31.21 23.94
CA VAL A 48 -35.85 30.67 25.27
C VAL A 48 -34.60 30.83 26.12
N ASP A 49 -34.66 31.75 27.07
CA ASP A 49 -33.66 31.92 28.11
C ASP A 49 -33.84 30.81 29.15
N HIS A 50 -32.91 29.84 29.22
CA HIS A 50 -32.81 28.98 30.40
C HIS A 50 -31.38 28.49 30.70
N VAL A 51 -30.95 28.90 31.90
CA VAL A 51 -30.32 28.08 32.95
C VAL A 51 -28.93 27.49 32.64
N THR A 52 -27.96 28.02 33.38
CA THR A 52 -26.61 27.52 33.61
C THR A 52 -26.61 26.09 34.18
N SER A 53 -26.80 25.11 33.29
CA SER A 53 -26.53 23.69 33.53
C SER A 53 -25.15 23.33 32.97
N ALA A 54 -24.43 22.46 33.66
CA ALA A 54 -23.04 22.05 33.40
C ALA A 54 -22.72 21.91 31.90
N ALA A 55 -21.58 22.47 31.50
CA ALA A 55 -21.17 22.62 30.10
C ALA A 55 -21.40 21.32 29.29
N PRO A 56 -22.34 21.33 28.32
CA PRO A 56 -22.60 20.14 27.52
C PRO A 56 -21.31 19.77 26.78
N THR A 57 -20.85 18.53 26.98
CA THR A 57 -19.78 17.95 26.17
C THR A 57 -20.16 18.12 24.72
N ARG A 58 -19.44 19.01 24.03
CA ARG A 58 -19.70 19.45 22.67
C ARG A 58 -19.88 18.22 21.77
N THR A 59 -21.10 17.96 21.34
CA THR A 59 -21.41 16.87 20.40
C THR A 59 -20.61 17.13 19.13
N ARG A 60 -19.58 16.31 18.90
CA ARG A 60 -18.73 16.40 17.70
C ARG A 60 -19.62 16.32 16.48
N THR A 61 -19.37 17.21 15.52
CA THR A 61 -20.13 17.17 14.27
C THR A 61 -19.85 15.84 13.54
N PRO A 62 -20.80 15.30 12.76
CA PRO A 62 -20.59 14.05 12.01
C PRO A 62 -19.33 14.05 11.13
N ASN A 63 -18.87 15.23 10.68
CA ASN A 63 -17.64 15.38 9.89
C ASN A 63 -16.36 15.34 10.74
N GLU A 64 -16.37 15.87 11.96
CA GLU A 64 -15.23 15.73 12.88
C GLU A 64 -15.02 14.26 13.27
N ILE A 65 -16.10 13.50 13.42
CA ILE A 65 -16.05 12.06 13.74
C ILE A 65 -15.41 11.24 12.60
N ARG A 66 -15.53 11.67 11.34
CA ARG A 66 -15.05 10.93 10.16
C ARG A 66 -13.52 10.87 10.04
N ASN A 67 -12.78 11.85 10.58
CA ASN A 67 -11.33 11.96 10.34
C ASN A 67 -10.45 11.77 11.58
N VAL A 68 -11.03 11.55 12.76
CA VAL A 68 -10.23 11.31 13.98
C VAL A 68 -9.62 9.90 13.91
N ALA A 69 -8.31 9.80 14.12
CA ALA A 69 -7.62 8.53 14.23
C ALA A 69 -8.22 7.66 15.35
N TRP A 70 -8.13 6.34 15.23
CA TRP A 70 -8.61 5.44 16.29
C TRP A 70 -7.67 5.49 17.49
N SER A 71 -8.21 5.74 18.68
CA SER A 71 -7.43 5.65 19.92
C SER A 71 -7.24 4.19 20.33
N ARG A 72 -6.23 3.92 21.17
CA ARG A 72 -6.00 2.57 21.71
C ARG A 72 -7.18 2.08 22.55
N GLU A 73 -7.84 2.98 23.26
CA GLU A 73 -9.03 2.71 24.07
C GLU A 73 -10.23 2.34 23.20
N GLU A 74 -10.50 3.12 22.15
CA GLU A 74 -11.57 2.82 21.17
C GLU A 74 -11.33 1.44 20.52
N GLU A 75 -10.07 1.09 20.23
CA GLU A 75 -9.74 -0.23 19.71
C GLU A 75 -9.90 -1.35 20.73
N ALA A 76 -9.62 -1.11 22.01
CA ALA A 76 -9.84 -2.09 23.08
C ALA A 76 -11.34 -2.39 23.23
N VAL A 77 -12.17 -1.34 23.31
CA VAL A 77 -13.63 -1.47 23.33
C VAL A 77 -14.13 -2.19 22.08
N LEU A 78 -13.62 -1.82 20.91
CA LEU A 78 -13.98 -2.49 19.66
C LEU A 78 -13.65 -3.99 19.69
N ARG A 79 -12.48 -4.40 20.22
CA ARG A 79 -12.12 -5.83 20.37
C ARG A 79 -13.03 -6.55 21.34
N GLU A 80 -13.39 -5.91 22.46
CA GLU A 80 -14.31 -6.47 23.45
C GLU A 80 -15.70 -6.71 22.85
N LEU A 81 -16.27 -5.72 22.16
CA LEU A 81 -17.60 -5.82 21.54
C LEU A 81 -17.65 -6.87 20.42
N ILE A 82 -16.54 -7.05 19.67
CA ILE A 82 -16.40 -8.17 18.71
C ILE A 82 -16.42 -9.51 19.44
N GLY A 83 -15.72 -9.62 20.57
CA GLY A 83 -15.72 -10.83 21.40
C GLY A 83 -17.12 -11.21 21.88
N LYS A 84 -17.95 -10.21 22.19
CA LYS A 84 -19.38 -10.34 22.51
C LYS A 84 -20.28 -10.62 21.30
N LYS A 85 -19.72 -10.72 20.08
CA LYS A 85 -20.43 -10.96 18.82
C LYS A 85 -21.56 -9.95 18.51
N MET A 86 -21.40 -8.70 18.92
CA MET A 86 -22.40 -7.66 18.63
C MET A 86 -22.44 -7.30 17.13
N ASP A 87 -23.60 -6.82 16.65
CA ASP A 87 -23.71 -6.30 15.28
C ASP A 87 -22.90 -5.01 15.10
N LYS A 88 -22.39 -4.81 13.88
CA LYS A 88 -21.52 -3.68 13.56
C LYS A 88 -22.21 -2.32 13.73
N ARG A 89 -23.55 -2.24 13.59
CA ARG A 89 -24.28 -0.99 13.85
C ARG A 89 -24.30 -0.66 15.33
N SER A 90 -24.60 -1.63 16.19
CA SER A 90 -24.57 -1.44 17.64
C SER A 90 -23.17 -1.11 18.16
N ILE A 91 -22.14 -1.72 17.57
CA ILE A 91 -20.74 -1.36 17.85
C ILE A 91 -20.46 0.10 17.49
N ALA A 92 -20.99 0.58 16.36
CA ALA A 92 -20.79 1.95 15.90
C ALA A 92 -21.44 2.98 16.85
N GLU A 93 -22.64 2.68 17.33
CA GLU A 93 -23.34 3.48 18.34
C GLU A 93 -22.56 3.50 19.66
N ALA A 94 -22.13 2.32 20.15
CA ALA A 94 -21.39 2.20 21.41
C ALA A 94 -20.05 2.94 21.41
N VAL A 95 -19.33 2.95 20.28
CA VAL A 95 -18.03 3.65 20.14
C VAL A 95 -18.21 5.12 19.75
N GLY A 96 -19.43 5.55 19.40
CA GLY A 96 -19.68 6.92 18.92
C GLY A 96 -19.04 7.22 17.56
N ARG A 97 -18.96 6.23 16.67
CA ARG A 97 -18.38 6.34 15.32
C ARG A 97 -19.39 5.93 14.26
N SER A 98 -19.15 6.31 13.01
CA SER A 98 -20.01 5.85 11.91
C SER A 98 -19.84 4.34 11.63
N HIS A 99 -20.91 3.67 11.19
CA HIS A 99 -20.88 2.26 10.80
C HIS A 99 -19.74 1.93 9.81
N ASN A 100 -19.54 2.77 8.79
CA ASN A 100 -18.46 2.57 7.80
C ASN A 100 -17.06 2.71 8.42
N ALA A 101 -16.88 3.58 9.41
CA ALA A 101 -15.60 3.69 10.12
C ALA A 101 -15.29 2.41 10.91
N VAL A 102 -16.29 1.83 11.57
CA VAL A 102 -16.17 0.52 12.24
C VAL A 102 -15.85 -0.58 11.23
N VAL A 103 -16.60 -0.69 10.12
CA VAL A 103 -16.36 -1.70 9.07
C VAL A 103 -14.92 -1.62 8.54
N ASN A 104 -14.46 -0.40 8.21
CA ASN A 104 -13.09 -0.19 7.73
C ASN A 104 -12.05 -0.51 8.80
N ARG A 105 -12.28 -0.11 10.06
CA ARG A 105 -11.35 -0.44 11.14
C ARG A 105 -11.29 -1.93 11.41
N LEU A 106 -12.43 -2.63 11.41
CA LEU A 106 -12.49 -4.09 11.51
C LEU A 106 -11.71 -4.77 10.38
N TRP A 107 -11.81 -4.25 9.15
CA TRP A 107 -11.02 -4.75 8.03
C TRP A 107 -9.52 -4.57 8.28
N VAL A 108 -9.10 -3.44 8.86
CA VAL A 108 -7.71 -3.17 9.27
C VAL A 108 -7.28 -4.04 10.46
N LEU A 109 -8.12 -4.24 11.48
CA LEU A 109 -7.79 -5.08 12.63
C LEU A 109 -7.72 -6.56 12.26
N ARG A 110 -8.58 -7.04 11.35
CA ARG A 110 -8.44 -8.38 10.77
C ARG A 110 -7.13 -8.52 10.00
N ARG A 111 -6.73 -7.45 9.32
CA ARG A 111 -5.41 -7.31 8.69
C ARG A 111 -4.27 -7.30 9.71
N ASP A 112 -4.42 -6.66 10.86
CA ASP A 112 -3.31 -6.47 11.80
C ASP A 112 -3.19 -7.66 12.77
N GLY A 113 -4.30 -8.34 13.07
CA GLY A 113 -4.39 -9.51 13.96
C GLY A 113 -4.26 -10.86 13.25
N GLN A 114 -4.64 -10.97 11.97
CA GLN A 114 -3.84 -11.86 11.13
C GLN A 114 -2.50 -11.16 11.06
N GLU A 115 -1.39 -11.84 11.35
CA GLU A 115 -0.09 -11.32 10.99
C GLU A 115 -0.16 -11.18 9.46
N LEU A 116 -0.60 -10.00 8.99
CA LEU A 116 -0.77 -9.74 7.59
C LEU A 116 0.59 -10.06 7.05
N VAL A 117 0.66 -11.10 6.24
CA VAL A 117 1.89 -11.54 5.61
C VAL A 117 2.35 -10.36 4.76
N ARG A 118 3.08 -9.42 5.37
CA ARG A 118 3.28 -8.03 4.94
C ARG A 118 3.85 -8.10 3.54
N ARG A 119 3.00 -8.00 2.49
CA ARG A 119 3.34 -8.34 1.09
C ARG A 119 4.62 -9.18 1.00
N ARG A 120 4.67 -10.34 1.70
CA ARG A 120 5.95 -11.02 1.93
C ARG A 120 6.54 -11.30 0.57
N ARG A 121 7.81 -10.96 0.34
CA ARG A 121 8.43 -11.23 -0.96
C ARG A 121 8.33 -12.73 -1.23
N TRP A 122 8.00 -13.10 -2.47
CA TRP A 122 8.01 -14.52 -2.85
C TRP A 122 9.45 -15.00 -2.78
N THR A 123 9.70 -16.03 -1.96
CA THR A 123 11.00 -16.70 -2.00
C THR A 123 11.05 -17.61 -3.23
N PRO A 124 12.25 -17.92 -3.75
CA PRO A 124 12.40 -18.93 -4.79
C PRO A 124 11.74 -20.26 -4.37
N ALA A 125 12.01 -20.74 -3.15
CA ALA A 125 11.44 -22.00 -2.65
C ALA A 125 9.91 -22.03 -2.64
N GLU A 126 9.24 -20.97 -2.14
CA GLU A 126 7.77 -20.87 -2.19
C GLU A 126 7.25 -20.90 -3.63
N HIS A 127 8.00 -20.29 -4.55
CA HIS A 127 7.62 -20.22 -5.95
C HIS A 127 7.69 -21.59 -6.63
N HIS A 128 8.77 -22.34 -6.41
CA HIS A 128 8.89 -23.72 -6.90
C HIS A 128 7.79 -24.61 -6.32
N HIS A 129 7.57 -24.57 -4.99
CA HIS A 129 6.54 -25.36 -4.34
C HIS A 129 5.12 -25.02 -4.85
N MET A 130 4.83 -23.74 -5.11
CA MET A 130 3.56 -23.34 -5.75
C MET A 130 3.41 -23.94 -7.15
N LEU A 131 4.48 -23.98 -7.95
CA LEU A 131 4.47 -24.56 -9.29
C LEU A 131 4.26 -26.08 -9.26
N ASP A 132 4.92 -26.78 -8.35
CA ASP A 132 4.79 -28.24 -8.19
C ASP A 132 3.35 -28.61 -7.82
N LEU A 133 2.76 -27.91 -6.84
CA LEU A 133 1.36 -28.10 -6.46
C LEU A 133 0.42 -27.76 -7.61
N TYR A 134 0.73 -26.72 -8.38
CA TYR A 134 -0.11 -26.33 -9.51
C TYR A 134 -0.04 -27.34 -10.66
N ALA A 135 1.12 -27.96 -10.89
CA ALA A 135 1.33 -28.98 -11.93
C ALA A 135 0.50 -30.25 -11.67
N VAL A 136 0.27 -30.60 -10.40
CA VAL A 136 -0.62 -31.72 -10.00
C VAL A 136 -2.09 -31.31 -9.90
N ASN A 137 -2.49 -30.17 -10.47
CA ASN A 137 -3.84 -29.61 -10.43
C ASN A 137 -4.40 -29.32 -9.03
N PHE A 138 -3.52 -29.01 -8.06
CA PHE A 138 -3.98 -28.67 -6.72
C PHE A 138 -4.79 -27.35 -6.73
N PRO A 139 -5.96 -27.28 -6.10
CA PRO A 139 -6.77 -26.06 -6.07
C PRO A 139 -6.01 -24.87 -5.47
N PRO A 140 -6.06 -23.66 -6.09
CA PRO A 140 -5.35 -22.48 -5.57
C PRO A 140 -5.67 -22.11 -4.13
N VAL A 141 -6.87 -22.45 -3.64
CA VAL A 141 -7.29 -22.26 -2.24
C VAL A 141 -6.44 -23.11 -1.29
N LEU A 142 -6.16 -24.36 -1.66
CA LEU A 142 -5.35 -25.26 -0.84
C LEU A 142 -3.86 -24.91 -0.97
N ILE A 143 -3.40 -24.47 -2.15
CA ILE A 143 -2.03 -23.94 -2.32
C ILE A 143 -1.82 -22.72 -1.40
N ALA A 144 -2.78 -21.80 -1.38
CA ALA A 144 -2.76 -20.62 -0.53
C ALA A 144 -2.64 -20.98 0.96
N ALA A 145 -3.47 -21.91 1.43
CA ALA A 145 -3.41 -22.41 2.80
C ALA A 145 -2.04 -23.04 3.12
N ARG A 146 -1.51 -23.90 2.23
CA ARG A 146 -0.26 -24.62 2.45
C ARG A 146 0.98 -23.73 2.45
N LEU A 147 0.97 -22.65 1.67
CA LEU A 147 2.04 -21.65 1.62
C LEU A 147 1.84 -20.50 2.62
N ASN A 148 0.78 -20.53 3.42
CA ASN A 148 0.35 -19.42 4.28
C ASN A 148 0.31 -18.08 3.51
N ARG A 149 -0.32 -18.09 2.33
CA ARG A 149 -0.50 -16.94 1.45
C ARG A 149 -1.97 -16.70 1.18
N THR A 150 -2.31 -15.50 0.71
CA THR A 150 -3.68 -15.23 0.25
C THR A 150 -3.92 -15.85 -1.13
N ILE A 151 -5.15 -16.33 -1.35
CA ILE A 151 -5.61 -16.87 -2.64
C ILE A 151 -5.34 -15.88 -3.79
N ARG A 152 -5.59 -14.58 -3.55
CA ARG A 152 -5.30 -13.49 -4.50
C ARG A 152 -3.81 -13.43 -4.88
N SER A 153 -2.90 -13.66 -3.93
CA SER A 153 -1.46 -13.68 -4.18
C SER A 153 -1.07 -14.84 -5.10
N ILE A 154 -1.64 -16.03 -4.88
CA ILE A 154 -1.45 -17.21 -5.74
C ILE A 154 -1.94 -16.92 -7.16
N TYR A 155 -3.18 -16.44 -7.33
CA TYR A 155 -3.71 -16.09 -8.65
C TYR A 155 -2.87 -15.04 -9.38
N CYS A 156 -2.52 -13.95 -8.71
CA CYS A 156 -1.67 -12.91 -9.29
C CYS A 156 -0.30 -13.46 -9.72
N ARG A 157 0.26 -14.42 -8.96
CA ARG A 157 1.54 -15.05 -9.30
C ARG A 157 1.40 -15.97 -10.51
N ILE A 158 0.38 -16.84 -10.54
CA ILE A 158 0.08 -17.72 -11.68
C ILE A 158 -0.20 -16.90 -12.94
N LEU A 159 -0.99 -15.83 -12.86
CA LEU A 159 -1.27 -14.94 -13.98
C LEU A 159 0.01 -14.29 -14.52
N LYS A 160 0.89 -13.80 -13.64
CA LYS A 160 2.21 -13.30 -14.04
C LYS A 160 3.00 -14.38 -14.77
N LEU A 161 3.00 -15.62 -14.28
CA LEU A 161 3.73 -16.72 -14.92
C LEU A 161 3.17 -17.10 -16.29
N ARG A 162 1.85 -17.07 -16.43
CA ARG A 162 1.19 -17.26 -17.73
C ARG A 162 1.55 -16.14 -18.71
N GLN A 163 1.64 -14.90 -18.23
CA GLN A 163 2.08 -13.75 -19.03
C GLN A 163 3.58 -13.85 -19.40
N THR A 164 4.42 -14.41 -18.51
CA THR A 164 5.84 -14.67 -18.77
C THR A 164 6.11 -15.97 -19.53
N LYS A 165 5.10 -16.68 -20.07
CA LYS A 165 5.33 -17.70 -21.12
C LYS A 165 5.76 -17.07 -22.44
N THR A 166 5.63 -15.74 -22.59
CA THR A 166 6.49 -15.03 -23.52
C THR A 166 7.93 -15.17 -23.02
N PRO A 167 8.89 -15.67 -23.84
CA PRO A 167 10.26 -15.89 -23.41
C PRO A 167 10.72 -14.65 -22.66
N PHE A 168 11.25 -14.82 -21.43
CA PHE A 168 11.65 -13.76 -20.52
C PHE A 168 12.24 -12.63 -21.35
N LYS A 169 11.43 -11.60 -21.67
CA LYS A 169 11.95 -10.49 -22.46
C LYS A 169 12.97 -9.89 -21.51
N PRO A 170 14.29 -10.00 -21.80
CA PRO A 170 15.30 -9.44 -20.93
C PRO A 170 14.84 -8.02 -20.63
N LYS A 171 14.85 -7.62 -19.35
CA LYS A 171 14.41 -6.28 -18.94
C LYS A 171 15.00 -5.33 -19.95
N PHE A 172 14.15 -4.81 -20.83
CA PHE A 172 14.63 -4.06 -21.97
C PHE A 172 15.27 -2.84 -21.34
N LYS A 173 16.60 -2.82 -21.30
CA LYS A 173 17.36 -1.69 -20.82
C LYS A 173 17.22 -0.69 -21.95
N SER A 174 16.11 0.06 -21.92
CA SER A 174 15.96 1.19 -22.81
C SER A 174 17.23 2.01 -22.69
N PRO A 175 17.84 2.42 -23.82
CA PRO A 175 18.98 3.32 -23.77
C PRO A 175 18.60 4.57 -22.97
N ALA A 176 19.61 5.29 -22.46
CA ALA A 176 19.33 6.56 -21.82
C ALA A 176 18.74 7.52 -22.86
N ILE A 177 17.60 8.12 -22.57
CA ILE A 177 16.97 9.10 -23.48
C ILE A 177 17.90 10.30 -23.60
N THR A 178 18.41 10.55 -24.81
CA THR A 178 19.35 11.65 -25.06
C THR A 178 18.63 13.01 -25.02
N PRO A 179 19.34 14.13 -24.81
CA PRO A 179 18.75 15.46 -24.89
C PRO A 179 18.00 15.73 -26.21
N SER A 180 18.61 15.33 -27.33
CA SER A 180 18.01 15.47 -28.67
C SER A 180 16.73 14.65 -28.80
N ASP A 181 16.71 13.40 -28.34
CA ASP A 181 15.49 12.57 -28.34
C ASP A 181 14.34 13.26 -27.62
N LYS A 182 14.63 13.93 -26.48
CA LYS A 182 13.59 14.62 -25.69
C LYS A 182 13.00 15.79 -26.46
N GLU A 183 13.84 16.57 -27.13
CA GLU A 183 13.40 17.72 -27.92
C GLU A 183 12.48 17.26 -29.06
N THR A 184 12.87 16.21 -29.79
CA THR A 184 12.03 15.61 -30.82
C THR A 184 10.75 14.99 -30.27
N MET A 185 10.81 14.28 -29.12
CA MET A 185 9.63 13.75 -28.46
C MET A 185 8.64 14.84 -28.06
N LEU A 186 9.13 15.99 -27.59
CA LEU A 186 8.30 17.14 -27.23
C LEU A 186 7.68 17.81 -28.45
N SER A 187 8.47 18.08 -29.50
CA SER A 187 7.96 18.73 -30.71
C SER A 187 6.85 17.92 -31.37
N LEU A 188 7.01 16.59 -31.46
CA LEU A 188 5.96 15.69 -31.97
C LEU A 188 4.71 15.70 -31.08
N ARG A 189 4.88 15.75 -29.75
CA ARG A 189 3.74 15.83 -28.82
C ARG A 189 2.99 17.15 -28.92
N ASP A 190 3.69 18.26 -29.14
CA ASP A 190 3.09 19.57 -29.35
C ASP A 190 2.38 19.65 -30.70
N ALA A 191 2.86 18.91 -31.70
CA ALA A 191 2.15 18.65 -32.95
C ALA A 191 0.94 17.69 -32.81
N GLY A 192 0.59 17.27 -31.59
CA GLY A 192 -0.61 16.48 -31.29
C GLY A 192 -0.44 14.96 -31.39
N TRP A 193 0.77 14.44 -31.63
CA TRP A 193 0.99 13.00 -31.77
C TRP A 193 0.79 12.27 -30.44
N THR A 194 0.28 11.04 -30.45
CA THR A 194 0.18 10.21 -29.24
C THR A 194 1.54 9.63 -28.86
N ALA A 195 1.80 9.40 -27.57
CA ALA A 195 3.07 8.81 -27.12
C ALA A 195 3.33 7.43 -27.75
N ASP A 196 2.27 6.68 -28.01
CA ASP A 196 2.32 5.36 -28.64
C ASP A 196 2.81 5.49 -30.09
N ARG A 197 2.29 6.46 -30.84
CA ARG A 197 2.71 6.75 -32.23
C ARG A 197 4.14 7.29 -32.29
N VAL A 198 4.49 8.23 -31.40
CA VAL A 198 5.87 8.76 -31.27
C VAL A 198 6.86 7.62 -31.01
N CYS A 199 6.51 6.69 -30.11
CA CYS A 199 7.32 5.53 -29.81
C CYS A 199 7.46 4.57 -31.01
N ALA A 200 6.35 4.29 -31.72
CA ALA A 200 6.37 3.34 -32.81
C ALA A 200 7.13 3.85 -34.05
N GLU A 201 6.95 5.13 -34.41
CA GLU A 201 7.48 5.68 -35.66
C GLU A 201 8.88 6.31 -35.52
N HIS A 202 9.18 6.95 -34.39
CA HIS A 202 10.44 7.72 -34.22
C HIS A 202 11.40 7.10 -33.20
N PHE A 203 10.87 6.28 -32.30
CA PHE A 203 11.58 5.85 -31.09
C PHE A 203 11.40 4.35 -30.78
N PRO A 204 11.54 3.45 -31.77
CA PRO A 204 11.28 2.01 -31.58
C PRO A 204 12.24 1.36 -30.58
N GLN A 205 13.40 1.98 -30.33
CA GLN A 205 14.37 1.60 -29.31
C GLN A 205 13.94 1.95 -27.88
N TYR A 206 12.82 2.65 -27.68
CA TYR A 206 12.28 2.99 -26.37
C TYR A 206 10.98 2.24 -26.11
N THR A 207 10.58 2.12 -24.84
CA THR A 207 9.24 1.63 -24.51
C THR A 207 8.25 2.78 -24.54
N VAL A 208 7.00 2.51 -24.93
CA VAL A 208 5.90 3.48 -24.91
C VAL A 208 5.77 4.16 -23.54
N SER A 209 5.92 3.40 -22.46
CA SER A 209 5.91 3.95 -21.09
C SER A 209 7.08 4.90 -20.85
N SER A 210 8.28 4.59 -21.34
CA SER A 210 9.45 5.47 -21.23
C SER A 210 9.26 6.78 -21.97
N VAL A 211 8.78 6.73 -23.22
CA VAL A 211 8.44 7.91 -24.03
C VAL A 211 7.36 8.73 -23.33
N ARG A 212 6.28 8.10 -22.88
CA ARG A 212 5.18 8.78 -22.17
C ARG A 212 5.66 9.44 -20.88
N HIS A 213 6.48 8.76 -20.09
CA HIS A 213 7.07 9.33 -18.87
C HIS A 213 7.99 10.50 -19.19
N ALA A 214 8.84 10.38 -20.21
CA ALA A 214 9.69 11.46 -20.68
C ALA A 214 8.84 12.67 -21.10
N CYS A 215 7.87 12.51 -22.00
CA CYS A 215 7.03 13.62 -22.45
C CYS A 215 6.27 14.28 -21.30
N ASN A 216 5.68 13.50 -20.38
CA ASN A 216 4.96 14.04 -19.23
C ASN A 216 5.88 14.76 -18.26
N TYR A 217 7.07 14.19 -18.01
CA TYR A 217 8.13 14.79 -17.24
C TYR A 217 8.47 16.14 -17.89
N TYR A 218 8.96 16.16 -19.13
CA TYR A 218 9.42 17.37 -19.84
C TYR A 218 8.35 18.42 -20.10
N ARG A 219 7.10 18.04 -20.38
CA ARG A 219 6.00 19.02 -20.51
C ARG A 219 5.76 19.75 -19.19
N SER A 220 5.93 19.06 -18.05
CA SER A 220 5.89 19.73 -16.75
C SER A 220 7.09 20.64 -16.49
N TYR A 221 8.23 20.42 -17.14
CA TYR A 221 9.45 21.25 -17.05
C TYR A 221 9.44 22.48 -17.96
N ARG A 222 8.94 22.34 -19.19
CA ARG A 222 8.94 23.42 -20.18
C ARG A 222 8.21 24.67 -19.66
N HIS A 223 7.18 24.48 -18.83
CA HIS A 223 6.46 25.58 -18.20
C HIS A 223 7.14 26.15 -16.95
N THR A 224 8.07 25.42 -16.32
CA THR A 224 8.76 25.89 -15.11
C THR A 224 10.16 26.43 -15.38
N GLY A 225 10.71 26.24 -16.58
CA GLY A 225 12.02 26.80 -16.99
C GLY A 225 13.25 26.21 -16.28
N THR A 226 13.05 25.42 -15.23
CA THR A 226 14.12 24.86 -14.41
C THR A 226 14.29 23.36 -14.70
N GLU A 227 15.35 22.98 -15.41
CA GLU A 227 15.81 21.59 -15.44
C GLU A 227 16.08 21.15 -13.99
N ARG A 228 15.25 20.26 -13.44
CA ARG A 228 15.49 19.63 -12.13
C ARG A 228 16.68 18.66 -12.20
N SER A 229 17.86 19.17 -12.51
CA SER A 229 19.00 18.78 -11.69
C SER A 229 18.63 19.18 -10.26
N PHE A 230 18.64 18.23 -9.34
CA PHE A 230 18.40 18.39 -7.90
C PHE A 230 18.43 19.85 -7.44
N HIS A 231 17.27 20.54 -7.51
CA HIS A 231 17.21 21.97 -7.17
C HIS A 231 17.77 22.11 -5.77
N LYS A 232 18.98 22.66 -5.67
CA LYS A 232 19.63 22.92 -4.40
C LYS A 232 18.90 24.12 -3.83
N TRP A 233 17.95 23.81 -2.95
CA TRP A 233 17.22 24.81 -2.20
C TRP A 233 18.20 25.78 -1.54
N SER A 234 18.17 27.04 -1.96
CA SER A 234 18.95 28.09 -1.31
C SER A 234 18.39 28.34 0.10
N GLU A 235 19.18 28.95 0.98
CA GLU A 235 18.71 29.26 2.33
C GLU A 235 17.55 30.26 2.30
N GLU A 236 17.58 31.21 1.36
CA GLU A 236 16.54 32.21 1.13
C GLU A 236 15.24 31.55 0.68
N GLU A 237 15.30 30.61 -0.27
CA GLU A 237 14.12 29.87 -0.74
C GLU A 237 13.49 29.04 0.39
N VAL A 238 14.32 28.44 1.26
CA VAL A 238 13.83 27.71 2.43
C VAL A 238 13.15 28.65 3.41
N LYS A 239 13.75 29.83 3.68
CA LYS A 239 13.17 30.85 4.54
C LYS A 239 11.82 31.32 4.00
N GLN A 240 11.76 31.65 2.71
CA GLN A 240 10.54 32.08 2.02
C GLN A 240 9.48 30.97 2.01
N LEU A 241 9.87 29.71 1.81
CA LEU A 241 8.98 28.56 1.91
C LEU A 241 8.35 28.43 3.29
N VAL A 242 9.13 28.60 4.36
CA VAL A 242 8.65 28.54 5.74
C VAL A 242 7.70 29.70 6.03
N GLU A 243 8.03 30.90 5.58
CA GLU A 243 7.23 32.12 5.77
C GLU A 243 5.86 32.03 5.08
N LEU A 244 5.84 31.69 3.79
CA LEU A 244 4.60 31.47 3.03
C LEU A 244 3.71 30.39 3.68
N ARG A 245 4.32 29.37 4.30
CA ARG A 245 3.59 28.32 5.00
C ARG A 245 3.09 28.73 6.38
N ARG A 246 3.82 29.61 7.08
CA ARG A 246 3.35 30.27 8.32
C ARG A 246 2.11 31.12 8.07
N GLU A 247 2.08 31.82 6.93
CA GLU A 247 0.91 32.58 6.44
C GLU A 247 -0.23 31.70 5.90
N LYS A 248 -0.07 30.37 5.94
CA LYS A 248 -1.04 29.39 5.45
C LYS A 248 -1.36 29.51 3.95
N VAL A 249 -0.47 30.10 3.16
CA VAL A 249 -0.62 30.22 1.70
C VAL A 249 -0.79 28.83 1.06
N ARG A 250 -1.72 28.69 0.11
CA ARG A 250 -2.00 27.41 -0.57
C ARG A 250 -0.75 26.94 -1.33
N TRP A 251 -0.46 25.64 -1.25
CA TRP A 251 0.71 25.03 -1.90
C TRP A 251 0.88 25.33 -3.40
N LYS A 252 -0.22 25.54 -4.12
CA LYS A 252 -0.17 25.90 -5.56
C LYS A 252 0.46 27.28 -5.77
N VAL A 253 0.14 28.24 -4.89
CA VAL A 253 0.71 29.60 -4.92
C VAL A 253 2.17 29.55 -4.50
N VAL A 254 2.48 28.86 -3.39
CA VAL A 254 3.86 28.66 -2.92
C VAL A 254 4.76 28.08 -4.01
N ALA A 255 4.28 27.05 -4.71
CA ALA A 255 4.98 26.42 -5.82
C ALA A 255 5.21 27.38 -7.00
N ALA A 256 4.23 28.22 -7.34
CA ALA A 256 4.35 29.21 -8.38
C ALA A 256 5.36 30.32 -7.99
N THR A 257 5.29 30.83 -6.75
CA THR A 257 6.18 31.86 -6.23
C THR A 257 7.65 31.42 -6.24
N LEU A 258 7.92 30.20 -5.78
CA LEU A 258 9.27 29.65 -5.69
C LEU A 258 9.71 28.92 -6.97
N GLN A 259 8.88 28.94 -8.01
CA GLN A 259 9.11 28.21 -9.27
C GLN A 259 9.48 26.72 -9.06
N CYS A 260 8.97 26.12 -7.97
CA CYS A 260 9.20 24.74 -7.56
C CYS A 260 7.96 23.87 -7.76
N GLY A 261 8.13 22.56 -7.96
CA GLY A 261 7.01 21.63 -8.00
C GLY A 261 6.35 21.47 -6.62
N ILE A 262 5.02 21.46 -6.54
CA ILE A 262 4.24 21.34 -5.28
C ILE A 262 4.77 20.22 -4.36
N ALA A 263 5.08 19.06 -4.92
CA ALA A 263 5.59 17.92 -4.15
C ALA A 263 6.99 18.20 -3.57
N ALA A 264 7.86 18.90 -4.30
CA ALA A 264 9.18 19.28 -3.84
C ALA A 264 9.09 20.30 -2.70
N CYS A 265 8.26 21.34 -2.85
CA CYS A 265 8.08 22.35 -1.81
C CYS A 265 7.48 21.72 -0.53
N ARG A 266 6.52 20.78 -0.65
CA ARG A 266 6.00 19.98 0.49
C ARG A 266 7.08 19.14 1.15
N ALA A 267 7.82 18.35 0.37
CA ALA A 267 8.85 17.46 0.89
C ALA A 267 9.95 18.24 1.62
N LYS A 268 10.38 19.38 1.06
CA LYS A 268 11.37 20.25 1.69
C LYS A 268 10.84 20.88 2.98
N TYR A 269 9.63 21.45 2.97
CA TYR A 269 9.02 22.05 4.15
C TYR A 269 8.91 21.05 5.31
N TYR A 270 8.38 19.85 5.05
CA TYR A 270 8.29 18.84 6.11
C TYR A 270 9.65 18.40 6.62
N ARG A 271 10.65 18.25 5.74
CA ARG A 271 12.02 17.93 6.16
C ARG A 271 12.59 19.00 7.09
N VAL A 272 12.44 20.28 6.72
CA VAL A 272 12.90 21.42 7.53
C VAL A 272 12.20 21.44 8.89
N MET A 273 10.87 21.30 8.93
CA MET A 273 10.12 21.27 10.18
C MET A 273 10.50 20.10 11.09
N THR A 274 10.78 18.92 10.51
CA THR A 274 11.22 17.76 11.30
C THR A 274 12.65 17.90 11.82
N SER A 275 13.54 18.54 11.06
CA SER A 275 14.93 18.77 11.47
C SER A 275 15.02 19.76 12.63
N HIS A 276 14.20 20.82 12.63
CA HIS A 276 14.17 21.77 13.75
C HIS A 276 13.54 21.17 15.01
N ALA A 277 12.48 20.36 14.87
CA ALA A 277 11.87 19.67 16.01
C ALA A 277 12.85 18.78 16.78
N GLY A 278 13.79 18.12 16.10
CA GLY A 278 14.80 17.27 16.74
C GLY A 278 15.94 18.04 17.42
N VAL A 279 16.21 19.30 17.02
CA VAL A 279 17.28 20.12 17.61
C VAL A 279 16.79 20.84 18.87
N ASP A 280 15.52 21.24 18.90
CA ASP A 280 14.94 21.92 20.06
C ASP A 280 14.74 20.97 21.25
N ASP A 281 14.45 19.68 21.01
CA ASP A 281 14.39 18.68 22.09
C ASP A 281 15.79 18.37 22.66
N ALA A 282 16.85 18.43 21.84
CA ALA A 282 18.22 18.28 22.32
C ALA A 282 18.72 19.51 23.11
N LYS A 283 18.22 20.72 22.80
CA LYS A 283 18.58 21.95 23.51
C LYS A 283 17.73 22.24 24.74
N ARG A 284 16.54 21.65 24.88
CA ARG A 284 15.68 21.83 26.06
C ARG A 284 16.22 21.22 27.35
N GLY A 285 17.42 20.65 27.35
CA GLY A 285 18.07 20.21 28.59
C GLY A 285 17.19 19.25 29.40
N VAL A 286 16.24 18.57 28.75
CA VAL A 286 15.55 17.43 29.34
C VAL A 286 16.59 16.33 29.34
N SER A 287 17.47 16.41 30.34
CA SER A 287 18.29 15.31 30.78
C SER A 287 17.36 14.10 30.81
N PRO A 288 17.71 12.97 30.15
CA PRO A 288 16.96 11.75 30.31
C PRO A 288 16.83 11.54 31.82
N SER A 289 15.58 11.56 32.30
CA SER A 289 15.29 11.47 33.72
C SER A 289 16.08 10.32 34.32
N PRO A 290 16.90 10.52 35.37
CA PRO A 290 17.74 9.46 35.94
C PRO A 290 16.94 8.37 36.66
N ALA A 291 15.61 8.33 36.50
CA ALA A 291 14.70 7.47 37.25
C ALA A 291 14.64 6.00 36.78
N LEU A 292 15.47 5.55 35.82
CA LEU A 292 15.49 4.14 35.38
C LEU A 292 16.89 3.55 35.20
N ALA A 293 17.87 3.97 36.01
CA ALA A 293 19.16 3.29 36.13
C ALA A 293 19.13 2.15 37.18
N GLY A 294 18.03 1.40 37.24
CA GLY A 294 17.78 0.37 38.27
C GLY A 294 17.14 -0.90 37.73
N GLY A 295 17.63 -1.44 36.60
CA GLY A 295 17.02 -2.61 35.96
C GLY A 295 17.94 -3.56 35.19
N GLU A 296 19.27 -3.47 35.30
CA GLU A 296 20.18 -4.33 34.52
C GLU A 296 20.56 -5.67 35.19
N LYS A 297 19.94 -6.04 36.34
CA LYS A 297 20.26 -7.32 37.01
C LYS A 297 19.26 -8.46 36.79
N GLU A 298 18.04 -8.23 36.30
CA GLU A 298 17.06 -9.32 36.14
C GLU A 298 17.14 -10.07 34.79
N GLY A 299 17.88 -9.55 33.79
CA GLY A 299 17.99 -10.19 32.48
C GLY A 299 18.97 -11.37 32.39
N LYS A 300 19.86 -11.56 33.37
CA LYS A 300 20.85 -12.65 33.35
C LYS A 300 20.29 -13.98 33.83
N GLU A 301 19.41 -13.99 34.83
CA GLU A 301 18.84 -15.25 35.36
C GLU A 301 17.84 -15.89 34.38
N GLU A 302 17.04 -15.09 33.66
CA GLU A 302 16.06 -15.62 32.70
C GLU A 302 16.72 -16.24 31.46
N GLY A 303 17.91 -15.75 31.08
CA GLY A 303 18.72 -16.33 30.01
C GLY A 303 19.31 -17.68 30.41
N GLU A 304 19.78 -17.81 31.65
CA GLU A 304 20.41 -19.03 32.17
C GLU A 304 19.39 -20.16 32.37
N GLN A 305 18.16 -19.84 32.80
CA GLN A 305 17.07 -20.82 32.91
C GLN A 305 16.64 -21.37 31.53
N LYS A 306 16.53 -20.51 30.51
CA LYS A 306 16.19 -20.94 29.13
C LYS A 306 17.28 -21.82 28.52
N GLN A 307 18.55 -21.57 28.84
CA GLN A 307 19.66 -22.41 28.38
C GLN A 307 19.68 -23.77 29.07
N LYS A 308 19.46 -23.83 30.40
CA LYS A 308 19.33 -25.10 31.14
C LYS A 308 18.14 -25.94 30.67
N GLN A 309 17.00 -25.32 30.35
CA GLN A 309 15.82 -26.04 29.84
C GLN A 309 16.04 -26.62 28.44
N LYS A 310 16.77 -25.90 27.56
CA LYS A 310 17.14 -26.41 26.23
C LYS A 310 18.10 -27.59 26.30
N GLN A 311 19.02 -27.58 27.26
CA GLN A 311 19.98 -28.67 27.46
C GLN A 311 19.29 -29.95 27.96
N ARG A 312 18.38 -29.83 28.94
CA ARG A 312 17.57 -30.97 29.42
C ARG A 312 16.76 -31.66 28.32
N ARG A 313 16.15 -30.89 27.41
CA ARG A 313 15.42 -31.44 26.26
C ARG A 313 16.31 -32.16 25.24
N GLY A 314 17.57 -31.73 25.11
CA GLY A 314 18.56 -32.41 24.26
C GLY A 314 18.94 -33.78 24.81
N ASP A 315 19.19 -33.85 26.12
CA ASP A 315 19.59 -35.09 26.80
C ASP A 315 18.45 -36.12 26.84
N GLU A 316 17.20 -35.68 27.04
CA GLU A 316 16.01 -36.55 27.03
C GLU A 316 15.76 -37.17 25.64
N MET A 317 15.95 -36.39 24.57
CA MET A 317 15.85 -36.90 23.19
C MET A 317 16.99 -37.87 22.85
N ALA A 318 18.18 -37.68 23.42
CA ALA A 318 19.31 -38.59 23.24
C ALA A 318 19.06 -39.95 23.92
N GLN A 319 18.45 -39.98 25.11
CA GLN A 319 18.10 -41.22 25.81
C GLN A 319 17.05 -42.03 25.03
N LEU A 320 15.99 -41.39 24.52
CA LEU A 320 14.97 -42.06 23.71
C LEU A 320 15.54 -42.63 22.39
N GLY A 321 16.57 -42.02 21.83
CA GLY A 321 17.27 -42.52 20.64
C GLY A 321 18.15 -43.75 20.89
N VAL A 322 18.58 -43.99 22.13
CA VAL A 322 19.45 -45.14 22.50
C VAL A 322 18.63 -46.38 22.79
N GLU A 323 17.44 -46.26 23.39
CA GLU A 323 16.55 -47.41 23.64
C GLU A 323 15.95 -47.99 22.34
N GLY A 324 15.56 -47.14 21.39
CA GLY A 324 15.03 -47.59 20.09
C GLY A 324 16.04 -48.31 19.18
N ARG A 325 17.32 -48.38 19.57
CA ARG A 325 18.38 -49.07 18.82
C ARG A 325 18.77 -50.43 19.41
N LYS A 326 18.29 -50.77 20.60
CA LYS A 326 18.50 -52.09 21.22
C LYS A 326 17.42 -53.11 20.86
N GLU A 327 16.31 -52.67 20.24
CA GLU A 327 15.19 -53.53 19.82
C GLU A 327 15.16 -53.80 18.30
N ARG A 328 16.30 -53.68 17.60
CA ARG A 328 16.43 -54.06 16.18
C ARG A 328 17.53 -55.06 15.95
#